data_AF-A0A523SUA4-F1
#
_entry.id   AF-A0A523SUA4-F1
#
_cell.length_a   1.000
_cell.length_b   1.000
_cell.length_c   1.000
_cell.angle_alpha   90.00
_cell.angle_beta   90.00
_cell.angle_gamma   90.00
#
_symmetry.space_group_name_H-M   'P 1'
#
loop_
_entity.id
_entity.type
_entity.pdbx_description
1 polymer ?
#
loop_
_entity_poly.entity_id
_entity_poly.type
_entity_poly.pdbx_seq_one_letter_code
_entity_poly.pdbx_strand_id
1 'polypeptide(L)' 'YVSDASTVLLMENFYRNLKKRDKGFSLCEAQRYMIQKTDYSLPFFWAPFVLFGDWK' A
#
# COMPACT_ATOMS: atom_id res chain seq x y z
N TYR A 1 -5.64 11.54 14.77
CA TYR A 1 -4.56 12.02 13.90
C TYR A 1 -3.64 10.86 13.56
N VAL A 2 -4.05 10.02 12.63
CA VAL A 2 -3.32 8.78 12.30
C VAL A 2 -2.98 8.68 10.80
N SER A 3 -3.37 9.66 9.96
CA SER A 3 -3.51 9.33 8.53
C SER A 3 -2.36 9.76 7.62
N ASP A 4 -1.69 10.90 7.83
CA ASP A 4 -0.84 11.42 6.73
C ASP A 4 0.44 10.61 6.50
N ALA A 5 1.23 10.32 7.55
CA ALA A 5 2.53 9.68 7.36
C ALA A 5 2.42 8.23 6.84
N SER A 6 1.50 7.44 7.38
CA SER A 6 1.28 6.05 6.94
C SER A 6 0.67 6.00 5.53
N THR A 7 -0.27 6.88 5.22
CA THR A 7 -0.89 6.93 3.88
C THR A 7 0.11 7.38 2.83
N VAL A 8 0.93 8.41 3.13
CA VAL A 8 2.02 8.84 2.23
C VAL A 8 2.99 7.67 1.99
N LEU A 9 3.41 6.97 3.03
CA LEU A 9 4.38 5.87 2.89
C LEU A 9 3.82 4.67 2.12
N LEU A 10 2.55 4.31 2.32
CA LEU A 10 1.87 3.27 1.56
C LEU A 10 1.73 3.67 0.08
N MET A 11 1.30 4.91 -0.18
CA MET A 11 1.12 5.42 -1.54
C MET A 11 2.44 5.57 -2.30
N GLU A 12 3.50 6.05 -1.65
CA GLU A 12 4.84 6.13 -2.26
C GLU A 12 5.35 4.76 -2.70
N ASN A 13 5.20 3.74 -1.84
CA ASN A 13 5.58 2.38 -2.19
C ASN A 13 4.70 1.80 -3.30
N PHE A 14 3.38 2.03 -3.23
CA PHE A 14 2.44 1.61 -4.25
C PHE A 14 2.80 2.20 -5.63
N TYR A 15 2.96 3.52 -5.75
CA TYR A 15 3.28 4.17 -7.02
C TYR A 15 4.69 3.83 -7.51
N ARG A 16 5.65 3.60 -6.62
CA ARG A 16 6.99 3.13 -7.00
C ARG A 16 6.92 1.75 -7.66
N ASN A 17 6.11 0.85 -7.11
CA ASN A 17 5.92 -0.50 -7.63
C ASN A 17 5.07 -0.52 -8.91
N LEU A 18 4.06 0.36 -9.00
CA LEU A 18 3.15 0.46 -10.15
C LEU A 18 3.88 0.80 -11.45
N LYS A 19 5.02 1.51 -11.38
CA LYS A 19 5.86 1.80 -12.55
C LYS A 19 6.49 0.54 -13.18
N LYS A 20 6.51 -0.59 -12.46
CA LYS A 20 7.23 -1.82 -12.85
C LYS A 20 6.37 -3.08 -12.83
N ARG A 21 5.20 -3.05 -12.19
CA ARG A 21 4.37 -4.22 -11.85
C ARG A 21 2.90 -3.88 -12.04
N ASP A 22 2.07 -4.92 -12.13
CA ASP A 22 0.62 -4.78 -12.15
C ASP A 22 0.09 -4.10 -10.87
N LYS A 23 -1.08 -3.46 -10.97
CA LYS A 23 -1.74 -2.77 -9.85
C LYS A 23 -1.94 -3.69 -8.65
N GLY A 24 -2.43 -4.91 -8.85
CA GLY A 24 -2.70 -5.87 -7.78
C GLY A 24 -1.43 -6.24 -7.01
N PHE A 25 -0.36 -6.57 -7.76
CA PHE A 25 0.92 -6.91 -7.16
C PHE A 25 1.55 -5.71 -6.43
N SER A 26 1.41 -4.51 -6.99
CA SER A 26 1.95 -3.28 -6.43
C SER A 26 1.30 -2.92 -5.09
N LEU A 27 -0.02 -3.11 -4.96
CA LEU A 27 -0.74 -2.86 -3.71
C LEU A 27 -0.37 -3.91 -2.66
N CYS A 28 -0.34 -5.19 -3.03
CA CYS A 28 0.03 -6.27 -2.11
C CYS A 28 1.43 -6.05 -1.52
N GLU A 29 2.41 -5.68 -2.34
CA GLU A 29 3.76 -5.36 -1.86
C GLU A 29 3.80 -4.11 -0.98
N ALA A 30 3.01 -3.08 -1.28
CA ALA A 30 2.91 -1.89 -0.43
C ALA A 30 2.31 -2.21 0.95
N GLN A 31 1.26 -3.04 1.01
CA GLN A 31 0.69 -3.53 2.27
C GLN A 31 1.70 -4.38 3.04
N ARG A 32 2.43 -5.26 2.35
CA ARG A 32 3.45 -6.10 2.97
C ARG A 32 4.62 -5.29 3.53
N TYR A 33 4.99 -4.21 2.84
CA TYR A 33 5.96 -3.25 3.34
C TYR A 33 5.49 -2.57 4.63
N MET A 34 4.21 -2.15 4.73
CA MET A 34 3.64 -1.62 5.99
C MET A 34 3.78 -2.62 7.14
N ILE A 35 3.46 -3.89 6.89
CA ILE A 35 3.48 -4.93 7.92
C ILE A 35 4.91 -5.26 8.39
N GLN A 36 5.87 -5.32 7.46
CA GLN A 36 7.20 -5.89 7.75
C GLN A 36 8.31 -4.86 7.98
N LYS A 37 8.13 -3.62 7.48
CA LYS A 37 9.22 -2.63 7.40
C LYS A 37 8.90 -1.32 8.11
N THR A 38 7.73 -1.21 8.74
CA THR A 38 7.28 0.02 9.40
C THR A 38 6.58 -0.29 10.70
N ASP A 39 6.39 0.73 11.54
CA ASP A 39 5.59 0.62 12.77
C ASP A 39 4.07 0.55 12.49
N TYR A 40 3.67 0.67 11.22
CA TYR A 40 2.28 0.65 10.75
C TYR A 40 1.78 -0.75 10.42
N SER A 41 2.11 -1.73 11.26
CA SER A 41 1.72 -3.13 11.05
C SER A 41 0.23 -3.39 11.30
N LEU A 42 -0.42 -2.53 12.09
CA LEU A 42 -1.84 -2.66 12.40
C LEU A 42 -2.70 -2.54 11.12
N PRO A 43 -3.75 -3.39 10.97
CA PRO A 43 -4.64 -3.35 9.82
C PRO A 43 -5.25 -1.98 9.53
N PHE A 44 -5.40 -1.13 10.55
CA PHE A 44 -5.88 0.24 10.42
C PHE A 44 -5.13 1.06 9.34
N PHE A 45 -3.83 0.81 9.15
CA PHE A 45 -2.98 1.61 8.27
C PHE A 45 -2.98 1.18 6.81
N TRP A 46 -3.38 -0.06 6.49
CA TRP A 46 -3.20 -0.63 5.16
C TRP A 46 -4.41 -1.43 4.64
N ALA A 47 -5.28 -1.94 5.52
CA ALA A 47 -6.47 -2.70 5.15
C ALA A 47 -7.57 -1.90 4.41
N PRO A 48 -7.77 -0.58 4.63
CA PRO A 48 -8.81 0.14 3.89
C PRO A 48 -8.46 0.40 2.43
N PHE A 49 -7.21 0.15 2.00
CA PHE A 49 -6.80 0.30 0.61
C PHE A 49 -7.17 -0.96 -0.18
N VAL A 50 -8.18 -0.83 -1.03
CA VAL A 50 -8.66 -1.86 -1.95
C VAL A 50 -8.63 -1.35 -3.38
N LEU A 51 -8.27 -2.21 -4.32
CA LEU A 51 -8.27 -1.88 -5.75
C LEU A 51 -9.66 -2.12 -6.32
N PHE A 52 -10.21 -1.11 -6.98
CA PHE A 52 -11.43 -1.21 -7.78
C PHE A 52 -11.09 -1.01 -9.26
N GLY A 53 -11.66 -1.86 -10.11
CA GLY A 53 -11.47 -1.86 -11.57
C GLY A 53 -10.93 -3.18 -12.10
N ASP A 54 -11.32 -3.51 -13.33
CA ASP A 54 -10.84 -4.70 -14.04
C ASP A 54 -9.31 -4.65 -14.20
N TRP A 55 -8.64 -5.68 -13.69
CA TRP A 55 -7.24 -5.96 -14.00
C TRP A 55 -7.25 -6.65 -15.37
N LYS A 56 -6.79 -5.95 -16.40
CA LYS A 56 -6.74 -6.45 -17.77
C LYS A 56 -5.34 -6.30 -18.33
#